data_AF-R1ER96-F1
#
_entry.id   AF-R1ER96-F1
#
_cell.length_a   1.000
_cell.length_b   1.000
_cell.length_c   1.000
_cell.angle_alpha   90.00
_cell.angle_beta   90.00
_cell.angle_gamma   90.00
#
_symmetry.space_group_name_H-M   'P 1'
#
loop_
_entity.id
_entity.type
_entity.pdbx_description
1 polymer ?
#
loop_
_entity_poly.entity_id
_entity_poly.type
_entity_poly.pdbx_seq_one_letter_code
_entity_poly.pdbx_strand_id
1 'polypeptide(L)'
;MCRSAADIRLFMAALAQQEPWLHDPQIVPLPWRRDEETLPGKLCFGFAMGDGVVTPTPPLRRAMEITRQKLLAAGHAVVEYIPYEHTDAAEIIHKMWSADAGQECMCDFLLLSPNA
;
A
#
# COMPACT_ATOMS: atom_id res chain seq x y z
N MET A 1 -7.91 -2.62 9.48
CA MET A 1 -8.14 -3.81 8.63
C MET A 1 -9.61 -4.18 8.66
N CYS A 2 -10.18 -4.63 7.55
CA CYS A 2 -11.60 -4.98 7.45
C CYS A 2 -11.80 -6.30 6.68
N ARG A 3 -13.04 -6.81 6.64
CA ARG A 3 -13.38 -8.10 6.01
C ARG A 3 -13.89 -7.98 4.57
N SER A 4 -14.22 -6.78 4.13
CA SER A 4 -14.69 -6.49 2.78
C SER A 4 -14.27 -5.10 2.31
N ALA A 5 -14.30 -4.86 1.00
CA ALA A 5 -14.06 -3.54 0.44
C ALA A 5 -15.11 -2.50 0.88
N ALA A 6 -16.35 -2.92 1.11
CA ALA A 6 -17.43 -2.06 1.60
C ALA A 6 -17.15 -1.55 3.03
N ASP A 7 -16.62 -2.42 3.89
CA ASP A 7 -16.23 -2.04 5.26
C ASP A 7 -15.07 -1.04 5.26
N ILE A 8 -14.08 -1.21 4.37
CA ILE A 8 -12.98 -0.26 4.19
C ILE A 8 -13.55 1.10 3.76
N ARG A 9 -14.45 1.11 2.77
CA ARG A 9 -15.11 2.32 2.30
C ARG A 9 -15.85 3.04 3.43
N LEU A 10 -16.62 2.30 4.23
CA LEU A 10 -17.35 2.85 5.38
C LEU A 10 -16.40 3.48 6.40
N PHE A 11 -15.36 2.74 6.80
CA PHE A 11 -14.40 3.20 7.80
C PHE A 11 -13.66 4.46 7.33
N MET A 12 -13.10 4.44 6.12
CA MET A 12 -12.33 5.56 5.58
C MET A 12 -13.21 6.81 5.39
N ALA A 13 -14.43 6.65 4.90
CA ALA A 13 -15.36 7.76 4.73
C ALA A 13 -15.78 8.35 6.09
N ALA A 14 -16.06 7.52 7.10
CA ALA A 14 -16.44 7.98 8.43
C ALA A 14 -15.29 8.74 9.11
N LEU A 15 -14.05 8.25 8.97
CA LEU A 15 -12.86 8.90 9.53
C LEU A 15 -12.61 10.28 8.88
N ALA A 16 -12.63 10.35 7.55
CA ALA A 16 -12.44 11.60 6.84
C ALA A 16 -13.52 12.65 7.16
N GLN A 17 -14.75 12.22 7.47
CA GLN A 17 -15.84 13.09 7.90
C GLN A 17 -15.64 13.72 9.28
N GLN A 18 -14.71 13.22 10.10
CA GLN A 18 -14.35 13.85 11.37
C GLN A 18 -13.37 15.01 11.19
N GLU A 19 -12.96 15.32 9.95
CA GLU A 19 -12.03 16.41 9.64
C GLU A 19 -10.76 16.40 10.50
N PRO A 20 -10.01 15.28 10.54
CA PRO A 20 -8.89 15.10 11.46
C PRO A 20 -7.78 16.17 11.31
N TRP A 21 -7.70 16.81 10.15
CA TRP A 21 -6.80 17.95 9.89
C TRP A 21 -7.10 19.20 10.74
N LEU A 22 -8.28 19.30 11.37
CA LEU A 22 -8.58 20.35 12.34
C LEU A 22 -7.96 20.08 13.71
N HIS A 23 -7.55 18.84 13.98
CA HIS A 23 -6.92 18.41 15.22
C HIS A 23 -5.40 18.28 15.07
N ASP A 24 -4.92 17.85 13.90
CA ASP A 24 -3.51 17.71 13.59
C ASP A 24 -3.18 18.35 12.24
N PRO A 25 -2.39 19.45 12.22
CA PRO A 25 -2.03 20.15 10.99
C PRO A 25 -1.08 19.34 10.07
N GLN A 26 -0.52 18.21 10.52
CA GLN A 26 0.29 17.32 9.67
C GLN A 26 -0.59 16.47 8.73
N ILE A 27 -1.89 16.39 8.99
CA ILE A 27 -2.83 15.63 8.17
C ILE A 27 -3.27 16.47 6.98
N VAL A 28 -3.18 15.89 5.78
CA VAL A 28 -3.66 16.53 4.55
C VAL A 28 -5.19 16.72 4.65
N PRO A 29 -5.71 17.94 4.41
CA PRO A 29 -7.15 18.22 4.49
C PRO A 29 -7.90 17.66 3.27
N LEU A 30 -8.06 16.34 3.24
CA LEU A 30 -8.64 15.61 2.12
C LEU A 30 -9.97 14.96 2.53
N PRO A 31 -11.13 15.58 2.20
CA PRO A 31 -12.42 14.98 2.47
C PRO A 31 -12.69 13.77 1.57
N TRP A 32 -13.56 12.87 2.02
CA TRP A 32 -14.00 11.73 1.23
C TRP A 32 -14.99 12.15 0.14
N ARG A 33 -14.60 12.03 -1.12
CA ARG A 33 -15.37 12.48 -2.30
C ARG A 33 -16.27 11.35 -2.83
N ARG A 34 -17.47 11.20 -2.25
CA ARG A 34 -18.44 10.14 -2.63
C ARG A 34 -18.95 10.31 -4.06
N ASP A 35 -19.08 11.55 -4.45
CA ASP A 35 -19.43 12.05 -5.78
C ASP A 35 -18.42 11.66 -6.86
N GLU A 36 -17.17 11.37 -6.50
CA GLU A 36 -16.14 10.84 -7.41
C GLU A 36 -16.07 9.31 -7.44
N GLU A 37 -16.91 8.59 -6.67
CA GLU A 37 -16.95 7.11 -6.67
C GLU A 37 -17.63 6.54 -7.93
N THR A 38 -17.78 7.34 -8.98
CA THR A 38 -18.23 6.91 -10.30
C THR A 38 -17.04 6.57 -11.17
N LEU A 39 -16.89 5.30 -11.52
CA LEU A 39 -15.81 4.83 -12.38
C LEU A 39 -16.20 4.94 -13.86
N PRO A 40 -15.24 5.21 -14.77
CA PRO A 40 -15.48 5.10 -16.20
C PRO A 40 -15.77 3.65 -16.59
N GLY A 41 -16.51 3.45 -17.68
CA GLY A 41 -16.87 2.10 -18.15
C GLY A 41 -15.69 1.21 -18.54
N LYS A 42 -14.51 1.79 -18.80
CA LYS A 42 -13.26 1.07 -19.08
C LYS A 42 -12.10 1.69 -18.32
N LEU A 43 -11.45 0.87 -17.49
CA LEU A 43 -10.24 1.23 -16.75
C LEU A 43 -8.98 0.70 -17.46
N CYS A 44 -7.84 1.30 -17.11
CA CYS A 44 -6.52 0.84 -17.50
C CYS A 44 -5.73 0.46 -16.25
N PHE A 45 -5.28 -0.80 -16.17
CA PHE A 45 -4.53 -1.33 -15.04
C PHE A 45 -3.07 -1.55 -15.45
N GLY A 46 -2.15 -0.84 -14.79
CA GLY A 46 -0.74 -1.24 -14.78
C GLY A 46 -0.59 -2.50 -13.93
N PHE A 47 -0.04 -3.57 -14.50
CA PHE A 47 0.00 -4.89 -13.88
C PHE A 47 1.43 -5.44 -13.86
N ALA A 48 2.04 -5.44 -12.69
CA ALA A 48 3.37 -5.99 -12.46
C ALA A 48 3.29 -7.45 -12.01
N MET A 49 3.95 -8.36 -12.74
CA MET A 49 4.04 -9.78 -12.39
C MET A 49 5.21 -10.09 -11.44
N GLY A 50 5.81 -9.05 -10.86
CA GLY A 50 6.98 -9.09 -10.00
C GLY A 50 7.68 -7.73 -10.05
N ASP A 51 8.60 -7.51 -9.11
CA ASP A 51 9.41 -6.29 -8.99
C ASP A 51 10.84 -6.48 -9.53
N GLY A 52 11.15 -7.66 -10.10
CA GLY A 52 12.48 -8.02 -10.59
C GLY A 52 13.45 -8.49 -9.50
N VAL A 53 13.06 -8.41 -8.22
CA VAL A 53 13.90 -8.81 -7.06
C VAL A 53 13.36 -10.09 -6.44
N VAL A 54 12.06 -10.11 -6.15
CA VAL A 54 11.39 -11.26 -5.54
C VAL A 54 10.46 -11.91 -6.56
N THR A 55 10.70 -13.19 -6.80
CA THR A 55 9.85 -13.97 -7.69
C THR A 55 8.59 -14.42 -6.97
N PRO A 56 7.37 -14.10 -7.47
CA PRO A 56 6.14 -14.58 -6.85
C PRO A 56 6.08 -16.09 -6.81
N THR A 57 5.60 -16.64 -5.69
CA THR A 57 5.41 -18.08 -5.53
C THR A 57 4.38 -18.62 -6.55
N PRO A 58 4.44 -19.91 -6.92
CA PRO A 58 3.49 -20.49 -7.87
C PRO A 58 1.99 -20.22 -7.58
N PRO A 59 1.48 -20.34 -6.34
CA PRO A 59 0.08 -20.05 -6.07
C PRO A 59 -0.26 -18.56 -6.24
N LEU A 60 0.65 -17.65 -5.89
CA LEU A 60 0.46 -16.21 -6.05
C LEU A 60 0.44 -15.84 -7.54
N ARG A 61 1.40 -16.33 -8.32
CA ARG A 61 1.44 -16.12 -9.78
C ARG A 61 0.15 -16.59 -10.46
N ARG A 62 -0.38 -17.74 -10.05
CA ARG A 62 -1.66 -18.26 -10.54
C ARG A 62 -2.82 -17.30 -10.22
N ALA A 63 -2.89 -16.78 -8.99
CA ALA A 63 -3.93 -15.84 -8.58
C ALA A 63 -3.85 -14.51 -9.36
N MET A 64 -2.64 -14.03 -9.62
CA MET A 64 -2.39 -12.83 -10.42
C MET A 64 -2.87 -13.02 -11.86
N GLU A 65 -2.55 -14.15 -12.50
CA GLU A 65 -2.99 -14.43 -13.87
C GLU A 65 -4.52 -14.57 -13.97
N ILE A 66 -5.17 -15.25 -13.00
CA ILE A 66 -6.64 -15.31 -12.93
C ILE A 66 -7.23 -13.89 -12.84
N THR A 67 -6.62 -13.00 -12.07
CA THR A 67 -7.07 -11.61 -11.93
C THR A 67 -6.92 -10.85 -13.24
N ARG A 68 -5.76 -10.95 -13.90
CA ARG A 68 -5.49 -10.35 -15.21
C ARG A 68 -6.52 -10.78 -16.25
N GLN A 69 -6.81 -12.08 -16.33
CA GLN A 69 -7.80 -12.61 -17.27
C GLN A 69 -9.21 -12.09 -17.00
N LYS A 70 -9.62 -12.01 -15.72
CA LYS A 70 -10.92 -11.45 -15.35
C LYS A 70 -11.06 -9.97 -15.70
N LEU A 71 -9.99 -9.18 -15.52
CA LEU A 71 -9.99 -7.76 -15.91
C LEU A 71 -10.14 -7.58 -17.43
N LEU A 72 -9.40 -8.37 -18.22
CA LEU A 72 -9.52 -8.35 -19.68
C LEU A 72 -10.91 -8.80 -20.14
N ALA A 73 -11.46 -9.86 -19.56
CA ALA A 73 -12.80 -10.36 -19.87
C ALA A 73 -13.91 -9.37 -19.51
N ALA A 74 -13.71 -8.53 -18.48
CA ALA A 74 -14.60 -7.44 -18.12
C ALA A 74 -14.48 -6.20 -19.05
N GLY A 75 -13.60 -6.25 -20.07
CA GLY A 75 -13.42 -5.17 -21.06
C GLY A 75 -12.40 -4.11 -20.68
N HIS A 76 -11.66 -4.30 -19.59
CA HIS A 76 -10.62 -3.37 -19.16
C HIS A 76 -9.32 -3.55 -19.94
N ALA A 77 -8.49 -2.51 -19.96
CA ALA A 77 -7.12 -2.61 -20.47
C ALA A 77 -6.18 -3.04 -19.34
N VAL A 78 -5.27 -3.97 -19.63
CA VAL A 78 -4.20 -4.36 -18.72
C VAL A 78 -2.87 -4.15 -19.43
N VAL A 79 -2.03 -3.29 -18.88
CA VAL A 79 -0.73 -2.92 -19.44
C VAL A 79 0.35 -3.51 -18.52
N GLU A 80 1.39 -4.09 -19.12
CA GLU A 80 2.54 -4.53 -18.36
C GLU A 80 3.18 -3.33 -17.65
N TYR A 81 3.35 -3.44 -16.34
CA TYR A 81 3.99 -2.41 -15.54
C TYR A 81 5.27 -2.96 -14.93
N ILE A 82 6.38 -2.31 -15.25
CA ILE A 82 7.70 -2.62 -14.70
C ILE A 82 8.03 -1.46 -13.74
N PRO A 83 8.14 -1.73 -12.43
CA PRO A 83 8.52 -0.70 -11.45
C PRO A 83 9.86 -0.05 -11.81
N TYR A 84 9.91 1.28 -11.82
CA TYR A 84 11.12 2.04 -12.12
C TYR A 84 11.99 2.19 -10.87
N GLU A 85 13.28 1.84 -10.96
CA GLU A 85 14.29 1.98 -9.90
C GLU A 85 13.84 1.46 -8.51
N HIS A 86 12.97 0.45 -8.49
CA HIS A 86 12.36 -0.04 -7.25
C HIS A 86 13.40 -0.62 -6.27
N THR A 87 14.44 -1.29 -6.80
CA THR A 87 15.55 -1.83 -5.99
C THR A 87 16.36 -0.73 -5.32
N ASP A 88 16.70 0.32 -6.08
CA ASP A 88 17.50 1.44 -5.57
C ASP A 88 16.70 2.23 -4.52
N ALA A 89 15.41 2.46 -4.79
CA ALA A 89 14.49 3.06 -3.83
C ALA A 89 14.42 2.23 -2.53
N ALA A 90 14.30 0.90 -2.64
CA ALA A 90 14.27 0.01 -1.48
C ALA A 90 15.59 0.08 -0.68
N GLU A 91 16.75 0.09 -1.35
CA GLU A 91 18.04 0.21 -0.66
C GLU A 91 18.17 1.55 0.09
N ILE A 92 17.78 2.66 -0.53
CA ILE A 92 17.81 3.99 0.10
C ILE A 92 16.88 4.00 1.32
N ILE A 93 15.66 3.48 1.20
CA ILE A 93 14.69 3.41 2.29
C ILE A 93 15.21 2.53 3.44
N HIS A 94 15.81 1.38 3.14
CA HIS A 94 16.38 0.51 4.16
C HIS A 94 17.54 1.16 4.93
N LYS A 95 18.41 1.91 4.23
CA LYS A 95 19.47 2.71 4.87
C LYS A 95 18.89 3.81 5.75
N MET A 96 17.84 4.49 5.30
CA MET A 96 17.15 5.51 6.09
C MET A 96 16.52 4.92 7.36
N TRP A 97 15.82 3.79 7.27
CA TRP A 97 15.22 3.12 8.44
C TRP A 97 16.25 2.57 9.42
N SER A 98 17.43 2.18 8.93
CA SER A 98 18.51 1.62 9.75
C SER A 98 19.64 2.62 10.00
N ALA A 99 19.33 3.93 9.95
CA ALA A 99 20.34 4.99 9.98
C ALA A 99 21.14 5.03 11.30
N ASP A 100 20.54 4.61 12.40
CA ASP A 100 21.15 4.51 13.73
C ASP A 100 21.70 3.10 14.05
N ALA A 101 21.64 2.18 13.08
CA ALA A 101 21.96 0.76 13.25
C ALA A 101 21.22 0.06 14.40
N GLY A 102 20.01 0.54 14.76
CA GLY A 102 19.19 -0.02 15.83
C GLY A 102 19.66 0.35 17.24
N GLN A 103 20.50 1.38 17.38
CA GLN A 103 20.99 1.84 18.67
C GLN A 103 19.86 2.35 19.57
N GLU A 104 18.88 3.06 19.03
CA GLU A 104 17.70 3.53 19.77
C GLU A 104 16.86 2.34 20.28
N CYS A 105 16.60 1.36 19.41
CA CYS A 105 15.91 0.11 19.77
C CYS A 105 16.63 -0.65 20.90
N MET A 106 17.96 -0.72 20.88
CA MET A 106 18.74 -1.40 21.91
C MET A 106 18.74 -0.65 23.24
N CYS A 107 18.82 0.68 23.22
CA CYS A 107 18.75 1.51 24.42
C CYS A 107 17.43 1.31 25.17
N ASP A 108 16.29 1.33 24.47
CA ASP A 108 14.98 1.08 25.07
C ASP A 108 14.87 -0.32 25.70
N PHE A 109 15.45 -1.33 25.05
CA PHE A 109 15.42 -2.71 25.57
C PHE A 109 16.25 -2.88 26.84
N LEU A 110 17.40 -2.19 26.93
CA LEU A 110 18.26 -2.20 28.12
C LEU A 110 17.63 -1.42 29.29
N LEU A 111 16.90 -0.33 29.01
CA LEU A 111 16.15 0.41 30.02
C LEU A 111 14.97 -0.39 30.58
N LEU A 112 14.38 -1.28 29.77
CA LEU A 112 13.30 -2.18 30.17
C LEU A 112 13.77 -3.46 30.89
N SER A 113 15.08 -3.70 30.99
CA SER A 113 15.65 -4.81 31.74
C SER A 113 16.58 -4.33 32.86
N PRO A 114 16.05 -3.79 33.98
CA PRO A 114 16.86 -3.24 35.05
C PRO A 114 17.67 -4.28 35.87
N ASN A 115 17.59 -5.58 35.56
CA ASN A 115 18.14 -6.67 36.37
C ASN A 115 18.80 -7.80 35.55
N ALA A 116 19.57 -7.46 34.51
CA ALA A 116 20.53 -8.41 33.90
C ALA A 116 21.97 -8.01 34.26
#